data_AF-A0A5J4TYD0-F1
#
_entry.id   AF-A0A5J4TYD0-F1
#
_cell.length_a   1.000
_cell.length_b   1.000
_cell.length_c   1.000
_cell.angle_alpha   90.00
_cell.angle_beta   90.00
_cell.angle_gamma   90.00
#
_symmetry.space_group_name_H-M   'P 1'
#
loop_
_entity.id
_entity.type
_entity.pdbx_description
1 polymer ?
#
loop_
_entity_poly.entity_id
_entity_poly.type
_entity_poly.pdbx_seq_one_letter_code
_entity_poly.pdbx_strand_id
1 'polypeptide(L)'
;MVKSLLEIVLGFGQDLKRLYSQGNYAILSIMKFLSPLEKQLILRLANLNTQYVPQDLLIKWIDEKRESLISCQEAIQTLCQLEIFIYGLLGSQKIVTFALNDGFKKILMESFCGLPPAFPNAIIPRQLLPSLSIITKYAVERWESILFLMVGAYKEAEKARINGQVEQNQFNVIDLLCRLGLVIKTGQIENLER
;
A
#
# COMPACT_ATOMS: atom_id res chain seq x y z
N MET A 1 -11.07 13.43 0.26
CA MET A 1 -9.79 13.30 -0.46
C MET A 1 -9.26 11.91 -0.16
N VAL A 2 -9.54 10.92 -1.02
CA VAL A 2 -9.08 9.54 -0.81
C VAL A 2 -7.61 9.54 -1.16
N LYS A 3 -6.74 9.45 -0.15
CA LYS A 3 -5.32 9.24 -0.41
C LYS A 3 -5.17 7.96 -1.23
N SER A 4 -4.49 8.04 -2.38
CA SER A 4 -4.20 6.83 -3.16
C SER A 4 -3.45 5.86 -2.25
N LEU A 5 -3.70 4.55 -2.37
CA LEU A 5 -2.95 3.54 -1.60
C LEU A 5 -1.44 3.74 -1.74
N LEU A 6 -1.00 4.26 -2.90
CA LEU A 6 0.37 4.66 -3.16
C LEU A 6 0.86 5.79 -2.25
N GLU A 7 0.05 6.83 -2.00
CA GLU A 7 0.38 7.91 -1.07
C GLU A 7 0.50 7.42 0.38
N ILE A 8 -0.33 6.44 0.75
CA ILE A 8 -0.24 5.79 2.06
C ILE A 8 1.07 5.00 2.16
N VAL A 9 1.41 4.23 1.12
CA VAL A 9 2.67 3.47 1.01
C VAL A 9 3.89 4.40 1.06
N LEU A 10 3.85 5.53 0.36
CA LEU A 10 4.89 6.56 0.39
C LEU A 10 5.09 7.17 1.78
N GLY A 11 4.04 7.19 2.62
CA GLY A 11 4.12 7.64 4.01
C GLY A 11 4.88 6.69 4.95
N PHE A 12 5.16 5.44 4.55
CA PHE A 12 5.84 4.46 5.40
C PHE A 12 7.37 4.55 5.39
N GLY A 13 7.98 5.26 4.45
CA GLY A 13 9.44 5.50 4.43
C GLY A 13 10.28 4.23 4.63
N GLN A 14 11.08 4.18 5.70
CA GLN A 14 12.05 3.10 6.01
C GLN A 14 11.43 1.70 6.18
N ASP A 15 10.11 1.59 6.35
CA ASP A 15 9.44 0.30 6.48
C ASP A 15 9.12 -0.37 5.12
N LEU A 16 9.42 0.27 3.99
CA LEU A 16 9.22 -0.30 2.64
C LEU A 16 10.05 -1.57 2.41
N LYS A 17 11.28 -1.63 2.95
CA LYS A 17 12.10 -2.85 2.89
C LYS A 17 11.44 -4.03 3.59
N ARG A 18 10.77 -3.78 4.73
CA ARG A 18 10.00 -4.81 5.43
C ARG A 18 8.79 -5.23 4.60
N LEU A 19 8.08 -4.26 4.00
CA LEU A 19 6.96 -4.54 3.10
C LEU A 19 7.38 -5.43 1.92
N TYR A 20 8.53 -5.15 1.30
CA TYR A 20 9.08 -5.97 0.23
C TYR A 20 9.55 -7.34 0.72
N SER A 21 10.03 -7.46 1.95
CA SER A 21 10.40 -8.75 2.55
C SER A 21 9.20 -9.64 2.88
N GLN A 22 7.97 -9.10 2.93
CA GLN A 22 6.78 -9.86 3.28
C GLN A 22 6.38 -10.90 2.19
N GLY A 23 6.92 -10.79 0.98
CA GLY A 23 6.80 -11.78 -0.09
C GLY A 23 6.13 -11.25 -1.36
N ASN A 24 5.83 -12.16 -2.28
CA ASN A 24 5.41 -11.86 -3.66
C ASN A 24 4.14 -10.97 -3.74
N TYR A 25 3.24 -11.04 -2.75
CA TYR A 25 1.94 -10.35 -2.76
C TYR A 25 2.05 -8.83 -2.60
N ALA A 26 2.96 -8.35 -1.75
CA ALA A 26 3.13 -6.92 -1.54
C ALA A 26 3.61 -6.25 -2.84
N ILE A 27 4.57 -6.89 -3.50
CA ILE A 27 5.13 -6.42 -4.79
C ILE A 27 4.09 -6.50 -5.89
N LEU A 28 3.36 -7.61 -6.03
CA LEU A 28 2.28 -7.72 -7.03
C LEU A 28 1.15 -6.70 -6.79
N SER A 29 0.84 -6.39 -5.53
CA SER A 29 -0.18 -5.39 -5.19
C SER A 29 0.28 -3.99 -5.57
N ILE A 30 1.52 -3.63 -5.27
CA ILE A 30 2.10 -2.33 -5.67
C ILE A 30 2.16 -2.21 -7.19
N MET A 31 2.60 -3.27 -7.87
CA MET A 31 2.61 -3.32 -9.33
C MET A 31 1.24 -3.06 -9.93
N LYS A 32 0.10 -3.36 -9.27
CA LYS A 32 -1.23 -3.03 -9.81
C LYS A 32 -1.50 -1.53 -9.88
N PHE A 33 -1.02 -0.76 -8.90
CA PHE A 33 -1.27 0.68 -8.77
C PHE A 33 -0.30 1.55 -9.58
N LEU A 34 0.81 0.98 -10.05
CA LEU A 34 1.73 1.69 -10.94
C LEU A 34 1.10 1.95 -12.32
N SER A 35 1.44 3.10 -12.89
CA SER A 35 1.14 3.46 -14.27
C SER A 35 1.80 2.49 -15.26
N PRO A 36 1.31 2.43 -16.51
CA PRO A 36 1.92 1.62 -17.56
C PRO A 36 3.41 1.96 -17.80
N LEU A 37 3.78 3.24 -17.72
CA LEU A 37 5.15 3.71 -17.93
C LEU A 37 6.09 3.20 -16.83
N GLU A 38 5.69 3.32 -15.57
CA GLU A 38 6.46 2.82 -14.42
C GLU A 38 6.68 1.31 -14.51
N LYS A 39 5.63 0.55 -14.84
CA LYS A 39 5.72 -0.90 -15.08
C LYS A 39 6.72 -1.23 -16.19
N GLN A 40 6.67 -0.51 -17.30
CA GLN A 40 7.58 -0.72 -18.42
C GLN A 40 9.03 -0.46 -18.03
N LEU A 41 9.30 0.62 -17.29
CA LEU A 41 10.66 0.94 -16.82
C LEU A 41 11.20 -0.13 -15.86
N ILE A 42 10.37 -0.59 -14.90
CA ILE A 42 10.72 -1.69 -14.00
C ILE A 42 11.07 -2.96 -14.78
N LEU A 43 10.20 -3.38 -15.71
CA LEU A 43 10.38 -4.62 -16.45
C LEU A 43 11.61 -4.57 -17.36
N ARG A 44 11.87 -3.43 -18.00
CA ARG A 44 13.09 -3.24 -18.80
C ARG A 44 14.34 -3.36 -17.94
N LEU A 45 14.40 -2.70 -16.79
CA LEU A 45 15.53 -2.81 -15.86
C LEU A 45 15.68 -4.20 -15.25
N ALA A 46 14.57 -4.88 -14.94
CA ALA A 46 14.60 -6.24 -14.42
C ALA A 46 15.26 -7.21 -15.40
N ASN A 47 15.01 -7.04 -16.71
CA ASN A 47 15.57 -7.88 -17.77
C ASN A 47 17.01 -7.53 -18.16
N LEU A 48 17.54 -6.38 -17.70
CA LEU A 48 18.93 -6.03 -17.94
C LEU A 48 19.85 -6.76 -16.95
N ASN A 49 20.93 -7.33 -17.48
CA ASN A 49 22.02 -7.92 -16.69
C ASN A 49 22.98 -6.86 -16.12
N THR A 50 22.81 -5.60 -16.51
CA THR A 50 23.59 -4.47 -15.99
C THR A 50 22.99 -3.95 -14.69
N GLN A 51 23.84 -3.76 -13.68
CA GLN A 51 23.41 -3.36 -12.36
C GLN A 51 22.98 -1.88 -12.28
N TYR A 52 23.53 -1.02 -13.14
CA TYR A 52 23.21 0.42 -13.17
C TYR A 52 23.02 0.92 -14.61
N VAL A 53 21.99 1.73 -14.82
CA VAL A 53 21.62 2.29 -16.12
C VAL A 53 21.63 3.83 -16.06
N PRO A 54 22.38 4.53 -16.93
CA PRO A 54 22.39 5.99 -16.97
C PRO A 54 21.01 6.58 -17.28
N GLN A 55 20.69 7.73 -16.67
CA GLN A 55 19.44 8.45 -16.92
C GLN A 55 19.20 8.74 -18.40
N ASP A 56 20.25 9.12 -19.14
CA ASP A 56 20.17 9.43 -20.57
C ASP A 56 19.69 8.21 -21.39
N LEU A 57 20.04 7.00 -20.94
CA LEU A 57 19.59 5.77 -21.60
C LEU A 57 18.13 5.46 -21.29
N LEU A 58 17.67 5.74 -20.07
CA LEU A 58 16.26 5.61 -19.70
C LEU A 58 15.39 6.56 -20.52
N ILE A 59 15.84 7.79 -20.72
CA ILE A 59 15.12 8.79 -21.51
C ILE A 59 14.99 8.35 -22.97
N LYS A 60 16.03 7.73 -23.54
CA LYS A 60 16.01 7.18 -24.90
C LYS A 60 15.01 6.03 -25.12
N TRP A 61 14.43 5.47 -24.05
CA TRP A 61 13.42 4.43 -24.15
C TRP A 61 12.02 4.97 -24.46
N ILE A 62 11.87 6.29 -24.46
CA ILE A 62 10.60 7.01 -24.54
C ILE A 62 10.62 7.91 -25.77
N ASP A 63 9.44 8.18 -26.32
CA ASP A 63 9.25 9.09 -27.46
C ASP A 63 9.78 10.49 -27.11
N GLU A 64 10.41 11.18 -28.07
CA GLU A 64 11.10 12.48 -27.86
C GLU A 64 10.12 13.66 -27.64
N LYS A 65 8.82 13.37 -27.53
CA LYS A 65 7.80 14.37 -27.18
C LYS A 65 8.03 14.90 -25.77
N ARG A 66 7.97 16.23 -25.63
CA ARG A 66 8.18 16.93 -24.35
C ARG A 66 7.30 16.41 -23.21
N GLU A 67 6.04 16.10 -23.50
CA GLU A 67 5.09 15.54 -22.51
C GLU A 67 5.56 14.17 -22.00
N SER A 68 6.00 13.29 -22.91
CA SER A 68 6.52 11.97 -22.56
C SER A 68 7.79 12.04 -21.69
N LEU A 69 8.63 13.05 -21.92
CA LEU A 69 9.83 13.30 -21.10
C LEU A 69 9.47 13.73 -19.67
N ILE A 70 8.47 14.60 -19.51
CA ILE A 70 7.98 15.03 -18.19
C ILE A 70 7.40 13.82 -17.44
N SER A 71 6.53 13.05 -18.10
CA SER A 71 5.96 11.85 -17.49
C SER A 71 7.02 10.80 -17.13
N CYS A 72 8.11 10.71 -17.89
CA CYS A 72 9.25 9.87 -17.52
C CYS A 72 9.91 10.32 -16.22
N GLN A 73 10.14 11.62 -16.06
CA GLN A 73 10.77 12.17 -14.86
C GLN A 73 9.89 11.95 -13.63
N GLU A 74 8.58 12.18 -13.77
CA GLU A 74 7.60 11.90 -12.72
C GLU A 74 7.57 10.41 -12.36
N ALA A 75 7.57 9.51 -13.35
CA ALA A 75 7.62 8.07 -13.12
C ALA A 75 8.90 7.65 -12.39
N ILE A 76 10.07 8.15 -12.79
CA ILE A 76 11.35 7.88 -12.11
C ILE A 76 11.29 8.38 -10.67
N GLN A 77 10.76 9.58 -10.45
CA GLN A 77 10.63 10.16 -9.12
C GLN A 77 9.75 9.29 -8.21
N THR A 78 8.57 8.88 -8.69
CA THR A 78 7.68 7.98 -7.94
C THR A 78 8.37 6.65 -7.61
N LEU A 79 9.06 6.05 -8.58
CA LEU A 79 9.77 4.79 -8.39
C LEU A 79 10.93 4.90 -7.39
N CYS A 80 11.62 6.05 -7.36
CA CYS A 80 12.64 6.33 -6.35
C CYS A 80 12.04 6.54 -4.96
N GLN A 81 10.90 7.23 -4.86
CA GLN A 81 10.21 7.42 -3.58
C GLN A 81 9.68 6.11 -3.01
N LEU A 82 9.31 5.16 -3.86
CA LEU A 82 8.93 3.81 -3.45
C LEU A 82 10.15 2.91 -3.12
N GLU A 83 11.38 3.40 -3.22
CA GLU A 83 12.60 2.58 -3.07
C GLU A 83 12.67 1.37 -4.02
N ILE A 84 11.91 1.41 -5.13
CA ILE A 84 11.96 0.43 -6.21
C ILE A 84 13.21 0.72 -7.06
N PHE A 85 13.44 2.00 -7.37
CA PHE A 85 14.65 2.47 -8.02
C PHE A 85 15.64 2.99 -6.99
N ILE A 86 16.87 2.51 -7.10
CA ILE A 86 18.03 3.02 -6.38
C ILE A 86 18.82 3.88 -7.36
N TYR A 87 19.12 5.12 -6.99
CA TYR A 87 19.98 5.97 -7.79
C TYR A 87 21.41 6.00 -7.22
N GLY A 88 22.38 6.15 -8.11
CA GLY A 88 23.79 6.27 -7.80
C GLY A 88 24.46 7.30 -8.70
N LEU A 89 25.70 7.65 -8.35
CA LEU A 89 26.55 8.50 -9.18
C LEU A 89 27.70 7.65 -9.71
N LEU A 90 27.82 7.57 -11.03
CA LEU A 90 28.90 6.82 -11.67
C LEU A 90 30.04 7.75 -12.09
N GLY A 91 31.24 7.46 -11.59
CA GLY A 91 32.50 8.08 -12.00
C GLY A 91 32.71 9.53 -11.54
N SER A 92 33.80 10.13 -12.02
CA SER A 92 34.19 11.53 -11.72
C SER A 92 33.25 12.58 -12.33
N GLN A 93 32.47 12.19 -13.35
CA GLN A 93 31.54 13.04 -14.07
C GLN A 93 30.15 13.14 -13.40
N LYS A 94 29.94 12.49 -12.24
CA LYS A 94 28.67 12.50 -11.49
C LYS A 94 27.44 12.14 -12.37
N ILE A 95 27.58 11.13 -13.23
CA ILE A 95 26.48 10.68 -14.07
C ILE A 95 25.45 9.97 -13.19
N VAL A 96 24.19 10.42 -13.24
CA VAL A 96 23.09 9.79 -12.50
C VAL A 96 22.74 8.45 -13.14
N THR A 97 22.86 7.39 -12.36
CA THR A 97 22.50 6.03 -12.77
C THR A 97 21.41 5.47 -11.88
N PHE A 98 20.58 4.60 -12.44
CA PHE A 98 19.47 3.94 -11.76
C PHE A 98 19.62 2.43 -11.83
N ALA A 99 19.28 1.78 -10.72
CA ALA A 99 19.27 0.34 -10.55
C ALA A 99 17.91 -0.07 -9.98
N LEU A 100 17.48 -1.30 -10.28
CA LEU A 100 16.36 -1.89 -9.56
C LEU A 100 16.87 -2.38 -8.20
N ASN A 101 16.09 -2.17 -7.13
CA ASN A 101 16.41 -2.72 -5.81
C ASN A 101 16.54 -4.26 -5.88
N ASP A 102 17.66 -4.81 -5.42
CA ASP A 102 17.96 -6.25 -5.56
C ASP A 102 16.93 -7.15 -4.86
N GLY A 103 16.42 -6.74 -3.70
CA GLY A 103 15.37 -7.47 -2.98
C GLY A 103 14.05 -7.45 -3.75
N PHE A 104 13.70 -6.29 -4.32
CA PHE A 104 12.54 -6.16 -5.19
C PHE A 104 12.69 -6.99 -6.47
N LYS A 105 13.85 -6.92 -7.13
CA LYS A 105 14.18 -7.67 -8.36
C LYS A 105 14.04 -9.16 -8.13
N LYS A 106 14.63 -9.68 -7.05
CA LYS A 106 14.58 -11.11 -6.72
C LYS A 106 13.14 -11.60 -6.61
N ILE A 107 12.33 -10.92 -5.81
CA ILE A 107 10.94 -11.32 -5.55
C ILE A 107 10.06 -11.13 -6.79
N LEU A 108 10.31 -10.08 -7.58
CA LEU A 108 9.64 -9.85 -8.85
C LEU A 108 9.88 -11.03 -9.81
N MET A 109 11.14 -11.46 -9.94
CA MET A 109 11.51 -12.60 -10.78
C MET A 109 10.93 -13.92 -10.26
N GLU A 110 10.95 -14.14 -8.94
CA GLU A 110 10.31 -15.30 -8.31
C GLU A 110 8.80 -15.35 -8.60
N SER A 111 8.15 -14.18 -8.64
CA SER A 111 6.73 -14.05 -8.97
C SER A 111 6.43 -14.36 -10.45
N PHE A 112 7.31 -14.01 -11.38
CA PHE A 112 7.13 -14.31 -12.81
C PHE A 112 7.43 -15.76 -13.17
N CYS A 113 8.40 -16.39 -12.51
CA CYS A 113 8.78 -17.78 -12.76
C CYS A 113 7.78 -18.80 -12.20
N GLY A 114 6.64 -18.35 -11.65
CA GLY A 114 5.58 -19.23 -11.18
C GLY A 114 5.97 -20.09 -9.97
N LEU A 115 6.99 -19.68 -9.20
CA LEU A 115 7.21 -20.27 -7.88
C LEU A 115 5.91 -20.10 -7.10
N PRO A 116 5.38 -21.16 -6.48
CA PRO A 116 4.09 -21.11 -5.84
C PRO A 116 4.13 -19.93 -4.88
N PRO A 117 3.24 -18.94 -5.04
CA PRO A 117 3.16 -17.88 -4.05
C PRO A 117 3.02 -18.57 -2.70
N ALA A 118 3.72 -18.06 -1.70
CA ALA A 118 3.52 -18.46 -0.30
C ALA A 118 2.13 -18.00 0.19
N PHE A 119 1.08 -18.19 -0.61
CA PHE A 119 -0.22 -18.46 -0.04
C PHE A 119 0.00 -19.64 0.91
N PRO A 120 -0.48 -19.57 2.15
CA PRO A 120 -0.84 -20.80 2.80
C PRO A 120 -1.83 -21.46 1.85
N ASN A 121 -1.37 -22.43 1.07
CA ASN A 121 -2.21 -23.39 0.38
C ASN A 121 -2.84 -24.25 1.48
N ALA A 122 -3.58 -23.63 2.38
CA ALA A 122 -4.65 -24.28 3.08
C ALA A 122 -5.58 -24.68 1.96
N ILE A 123 -5.49 -25.94 1.54
CA ILE A 123 -6.55 -26.61 0.80
C ILE A 123 -7.73 -26.55 1.75
N ILE A 124 -8.48 -25.46 1.72
CA ILE A 124 -9.69 -25.33 2.51
C ILE A 124 -10.67 -26.30 1.85
N PRO A 125 -11.10 -27.36 2.53
CA PRO A 125 -12.12 -28.23 1.97
C PRO A 125 -13.33 -27.36 1.62
N ARG A 126 -13.75 -27.39 0.34
CA ARG A 126 -14.83 -26.54 -0.21
C ARG A 126 -16.13 -26.61 0.61
N GLN A 127 -16.29 -27.64 1.44
CA GLN A 127 -17.45 -27.91 2.27
C GLN A 127 -17.63 -26.96 3.47
N LEU A 128 -16.61 -26.18 3.87
CA LEU A 128 -16.70 -25.24 5.01
C LEU A 128 -16.91 -23.76 4.63
N LEU A 129 -17.01 -23.43 3.34
CA LEU A 129 -17.11 -22.04 2.93
C LEU A 129 -18.56 -21.53 3.05
N PRO A 130 -18.81 -20.45 3.80
CA PRO A 130 -20.14 -19.84 3.84
C PRO A 130 -20.56 -19.36 2.45
N SER A 131 -21.87 -19.37 2.18
CA SER A 131 -22.39 -18.91 0.89
C SER A 131 -22.10 -17.42 0.68
N LEU A 132 -21.96 -17.01 -0.58
CA LEU A 132 -21.74 -15.60 -0.93
C LEU A 132 -22.81 -14.68 -0.31
N SER A 133 -24.05 -15.15 -0.24
CA SER A 133 -25.16 -14.40 0.38
C SER A 133 -24.93 -14.14 1.88
N ILE A 134 -24.39 -15.11 2.62
CA ILE A 134 -24.07 -14.98 4.05
C ILE A 134 -22.94 -14.00 4.24
N ILE A 135 -21.87 -14.10 3.44
CA ILE A 135 -20.71 -13.19 3.50
C ILE A 135 -21.14 -11.75 3.20
N THR A 136 -21.97 -11.56 2.18
CA THR A 136 -22.46 -10.24 1.79
C THR A 136 -23.32 -9.62 2.88
N LYS A 137 -24.27 -10.39 3.43
CA LYS A 137 -25.13 -9.93 4.52
C LYS A 137 -24.31 -9.57 5.75
N TYR A 138 -23.36 -10.41 6.14
CA TYR A 138 -22.44 -10.15 7.24
C TYR A 138 -21.65 -8.86 7.02
N ALA A 139 -21.07 -8.66 5.83
CA ALA A 139 -20.29 -7.47 5.52
C ALA A 139 -21.14 -6.19 5.60
N VAL A 140 -22.37 -6.23 5.06
CA VAL A 140 -23.32 -5.11 5.14
C VAL A 140 -23.65 -4.79 6.60
N GLU A 141 -24.04 -5.77 7.40
CA GLU A 141 -24.38 -5.56 8.82
C GLU A 141 -23.20 -4.97 9.62
N ARG A 142 -21.97 -5.43 9.36
CA ARG A 142 -20.76 -4.88 10.01
C ARG A 142 -20.52 -3.43 9.61
N TRP A 143 -20.64 -3.09 8.32
CA TRP A 143 -20.45 -1.73 7.84
C TRP A 143 -21.56 -0.78 8.32
N GLU A 144 -22.82 -1.22 8.30
CA GLU A 144 -23.96 -0.47 8.86
C GLU A 144 -23.77 -0.18 10.34
N SER A 145 -23.25 -1.15 11.11
CA SER A 145 -22.92 -0.94 12.53
C SER A 145 -21.87 0.14 12.73
N ILE A 146 -20.82 0.17 11.90
CA ILE A 146 -19.77 1.21 11.95
C ILE A 146 -20.35 2.58 11.59
N LEU A 147 -21.18 2.66 10.55
CA LEU A 147 -21.83 3.90 10.13
C LEU A 147 -22.79 4.43 11.20
N PHE A 148 -23.58 3.55 11.81
CA PHE A 148 -24.50 3.90 12.89
C PHE A 148 -23.76 4.47 14.11
N LEU A 149 -22.58 3.93 14.45
CA LEU A 149 -21.72 4.48 15.50
C LEU A 149 -21.27 5.91 15.18
N MET A 150 -21.00 6.25 13.92
CA MET A 150 -20.60 7.60 13.51
C MET A 150 -21.77 8.59 13.53
N VAL A 151 -22.99 8.15 13.23
CA VAL A 151 -24.17 9.03 13.08
C VAL A 151 -24.79 9.47 14.41
N GLY A 152 -24.52 8.77 15.53
CA GLY A 152 -24.97 9.27 16.84
C GLY A 152 -24.98 8.27 18.00
N ALA A 153 -24.80 6.98 17.75
CA ALA A 153 -24.87 5.96 18.80
C ALA A 153 -23.62 5.86 19.69
N TYR A 154 -22.60 6.71 19.47
CA TYR A 154 -21.40 6.75 20.31
C TYR A 154 -21.73 6.91 21.81
N LYS A 155 -22.73 7.74 22.16
CA LYS A 155 -23.15 7.95 23.56
C LYS A 155 -23.75 6.69 24.21
N GLU A 156 -24.37 5.81 23.42
CA GLU A 156 -25.01 4.58 23.90
C GLU A 156 -24.01 3.43 23.94
N ALA A 157 -23.12 3.34 22.94
CA ALA A 157 -22.03 2.37 22.90
C ALA A 157 -21.00 2.60 24.03
N GLU A 158 -20.68 3.85 24.35
CA GLU A 158 -19.78 4.18 25.48
C GLU A 158 -20.44 3.86 26.83
N LYS A 159 -21.75 4.07 26.98
CA LYS A 159 -22.50 3.64 28.17
C LYS A 159 -22.52 2.12 28.35
N ALA A 160 -22.70 1.36 27.26
CA ALA A 160 -22.64 -0.10 27.28
C ALA A 160 -21.22 -0.62 27.62
N ARG A 161 -20.17 0.09 27.20
CA ARG A 161 -18.77 -0.20 27.53
C ARG A 161 -18.46 0.03 29.01
N ILE A 162 -18.93 1.16 29.58
CA ILE A 162 -18.79 1.48 31.01
C ILE A 162 -19.52 0.45 31.90
N ASN A 163 -20.63 -0.10 31.40
CA ASN A 163 -21.38 -1.17 32.08
C ASN A 163 -20.75 -2.57 31.94
N GLY A 164 -19.53 -2.69 31.41
CA GLY A 164 -18.72 -3.91 31.48
C GLY A 164 -19.10 -5.03 30.50
N GLN A 165 -19.91 -4.75 29.46
CA GLN A 165 -20.41 -5.78 28.54
C GLN A 165 -19.52 -6.05 27.30
N VAL A 166 -18.35 -5.45 27.18
CA VAL A 166 -17.50 -5.57 25.97
C VAL A 166 -16.16 -6.23 26.30
N GLU A 167 -15.92 -7.41 25.71
CA GLU A 167 -14.68 -8.18 25.83
C GLU A 167 -13.47 -7.39 25.33
N GLN A 168 -12.39 -7.37 26.12
CA GLN A 168 -11.19 -6.51 25.93
C GLN A 168 -10.31 -6.86 24.72
N ASN A 169 -10.63 -7.91 23.94
CA ASN A 169 -9.75 -8.44 22.88
C ASN A 169 -10.14 -8.06 21.44
N GLN A 170 -11.17 -7.23 21.24
CA GLN A 170 -11.54 -6.77 19.90
C GLN A 170 -10.94 -5.39 19.61
N PHE A 171 -10.29 -5.27 18.45
CA PHE A 171 -9.81 -4.00 17.90
C PHE A 171 -10.91 -2.94 18.03
N ASN A 172 -10.67 -1.92 18.85
CA ASN A 172 -11.70 -0.95 19.20
C ASN A 172 -11.88 0.06 18.07
N VAL A 173 -12.81 -0.24 17.17
CA VAL A 173 -13.18 0.63 16.03
C VAL A 173 -13.50 2.04 16.51
N ILE A 174 -14.13 2.20 17.67
CA ILE A 174 -14.48 3.51 18.22
C ILE A 174 -13.23 4.33 18.56
N ASP A 175 -12.20 3.71 19.17
CA ASP A 175 -10.96 4.41 19.47
C ASP A 175 -10.20 4.80 18.19
N LEU A 176 -10.22 3.95 17.16
CA LEU A 176 -9.67 4.29 15.84
C LEU A 176 -10.40 5.49 15.23
N LEU A 177 -11.73 5.50 15.24
CA LEU A 177 -12.54 6.60 14.71
C LEU A 177 -12.29 7.92 15.46
N CYS A 178 -12.07 7.85 16.77
CA CYS A 178 -11.68 9.01 17.57
C CYS A 178 -10.28 9.52 17.21
N ARG A 179 -9.29 8.63 17.06
CA ARG A 179 -7.92 8.99 16.67
C ARG A 179 -7.86 9.63 15.29
N LEU A 180 -8.72 9.18 14.38
CA LEU A 180 -8.85 9.74 13.04
C LEU A 180 -9.65 11.06 13.02
N GLY A 181 -10.17 11.52 14.16
CA GLY A 181 -10.97 12.73 14.26
C GLY A 181 -12.34 12.63 13.61
N LEU A 182 -12.81 11.42 13.29
CA LEU A 182 -14.11 11.18 12.66
C LEU A 182 -15.26 11.18 13.69
N VAL A 183 -14.93 10.96 14.97
CA VAL A 183 -15.87 11.04 16.10
C VAL A 183 -15.18 11.81 17.23
N ILE A 184 -15.88 12.77 17.84
CA ILE A 184 -15.36 13.57 18.95
C ILE A 184 -15.73 12.90 20.28
N LYS A 185 -14.73 12.61 21.14
CA LYS A 185 -14.97 12.19 22.52
C LYS A 185 -15.59 13.38 23.27
N THR A 186 -16.86 13.26 23.67
CA THR A 186 -17.63 14.36 24.28
C THR A 186 -17.03 14.93 25.57
N GLY A 187 -16.10 14.21 26.23
CA GLY A 187 -15.35 14.73 27.39
C GLY A 187 -14.29 15.80 27.06
N GLN A 188 -14.02 16.10 25.79
CA GLN A 188 -13.15 17.21 25.39
C GLN A 188 -13.90 18.51 25.08
N ILE A 189 -15.22 18.46 24.90
CA ILE A 189 -16.02 19.66 24.58
C ILE A 189 -16.27 20.49 25.85
N GLU A 190 -16.45 19.84 27.01
CA GLU A 190 -16.68 20.54 28.28
C GLU A 190 -15.48 21.35 28.81
N ASN A 191 -14.27 21.14 28.26
CA ASN A 191 -13.07 21.91 28.61
C ASN A 191 -12.75 23.04 27.61
N LEU A 192 -13.57 23.22 26.56
CA LEU A 192 -13.45 24.33 25.62
C LEU A 192 -14.50 25.43 25.84
N GLU A 193 -15.51 25.16 26.67
CA GLU A 193 -16.56 26.12 27.06
C GLU A 193 -16.41 26.63 28.52
N ARG A 194 -15.22 26.52 29.11
CA ARG A 194 -14.84 27.21 30.36
C ARG A 194 -13.62 28.08 30.13
#